data_AF-Q6BJQ2-F1
#
_entry.id   AF-Q6BJQ2-F1
#
_cell.length_a   1.000
_cell.length_b   1.000
_cell.length_c   1.000
_cell.angle_alpha   90.00
_cell.angle_beta   90.00
_cell.angle_gamma   90.00
#
_symmetry.space_group_name_H-M   'P 1'
#
loop_
_entity.id
_entity.type
_entity.pdbx_description
1 polymer ?
#
loop_
_entity_poly.entity_id
_entity_poly.type
_entity_poly.pdbx_seq_one_letter_code
_entity_poly.pdbx_strand_id
1 'polypeptide(L)'
;MLKFGISNRTVRPITLMRYLHAGSVHNKSHNTSYRSSDSTVNSDEIMSENDPWSPTLFNDIVHIRKPNSFRNTPLPSNYRLSYSALYEAPGAKYVAMLKRLSLSFAVLGCYGAKLFYESVQFDDIYAIATLISCTAPAYFVQIKTRDYVTRIFRLYDKEKPQTLENLLADEKLVMEKLNMTGGKTYNELLTITDNKSLKLVHPPRFPLLSPYASWEEVEKESDVKRKYYVVDDIGGLKMDRLWGIVEHNSKVDNGRYIEPEVSADK
;
A
#
# COMPACT_ATOMS: atom_id res chain seq x y z
N MET A 1 -48.92 38.53 53.54
CA MET A 1 -49.13 37.07 53.49
C MET A 1 -47.75 36.42 53.31
N LEU A 2 -47.30 35.65 54.32
CA LEU A 2 -46.16 34.69 54.36
C LEU A 2 -44.77 35.13 53.81
N LYS A 3 -43.78 35.51 54.64
CA LYS A 3 -42.82 34.72 55.48
C LYS A 3 -41.65 34.03 54.75
N PHE A 4 -40.44 34.47 55.15
CA PHE A 4 -39.12 33.78 55.24
C PHE A 4 -38.41 33.38 53.93
N GLY A 5 -37.07 33.43 53.82
CA GLY A 5 -36.04 33.54 54.84
C GLY A 5 -34.62 33.69 54.26
N ILE A 6 -33.71 33.92 55.20
CA ILE A 6 -32.30 34.33 55.13
C ILE A 6 -31.38 33.32 54.42
N SER A 7 -30.36 33.78 53.68
CA SER A 7 -29.03 33.13 53.72
C SER A 7 -27.92 34.00 53.10
N ASN A 8 -26.99 34.46 53.95
CA ASN A 8 -25.67 34.94 53.58
C ASN A 8 -24.84 33.79 52.98
N ARG A 9 -24.24 33.99 51.79
CA ARG A 9 -23.14 33.15 51.30
C ARG A 9 -22.03 34.00 50.67
N THR A 10 -21.05 34.30 51.51
CA THR A 10 -19.60 34.10 51.30
C THR A 10 -19.10 34.03 49.86
N VAL A 11 -18.36 35.09 49.50
CA VAL A 11 -17.43 35.21 48.37
C VAL A 11 -16.38 34.09 48.44
N ARG A 12 -16.24 33.29 47.38
CA ARG A 12 -15.12 32.37 47.19
C ARG A 12 -14.09 33.03 46.25
N PRO A 13 -12.78 33.00 46.59
CA PRO A 13 -11.76 33.59 45.75
C PRO A 13 -11.42 32.71 44.54
N ILE A 14 -11.01 33.43 43.50
CA ILE A 14 -10.60 33.01 42.16
C ILE A 14 -9.42 32.03 42.25
N THR A 15 -9.64 30.79 41.80
CA THR A 15 -8.59 29.78 41.66
C THR A 15 -7.82 30.03 40.37
N LEU A 16 -6.53 30.31 40.54
CA LEU A 16 -5.46 30.38 39.55
C LEU A 16 -5.60 29.40 38.38
N MET A 17 -5.81 29.95 37.18
CA MET A 17 -5.68 29.23 35.91
C MET A 17 -4.19 29.05 35.61
N ARG A 18 -3.67 27.82 35.81
CA ARG A 18 -2.32 27.44 35.38
C ARG A 18 -2.22 27.51 33.85
N TYR A 19 -1.40 28.42 33.36
CA TYR A 19 -0.88 28.39 31.99
C TYR A 19 -0.07 27.11 31.79
N LEU A 20 -0.62 26.14 31.06
CA LEU A 20 0.16 25.04 30.48
C LEU A 20 0.74 25.55 29.17
N HIS A 21 2.04 25.83 29.19
CA HIS A 21 2.86 25.96 27.99
C HIS A 21 2.87 24.61 27.26
N ALA A 22 2.00 24.47 26.25
CA ALA A 22 2.15 23.44 25.23
C ALA A 22 3.27 23.88 24.28
N GLY A 23 4.51 23.53 24.63
CA GLY A 23 5.63 23.56 23.70
C GLY A 23 5.35 22.61 22.54
N SER A 24 5.07 23.17 21.37
CA SER A 24 5.02 22.41 20.11
C SER A 24 6.44 21.93 19.79
N VAL A 25 6.74 20.70 20.17
CA VAL A 25 7.95 19.99 19.69
C VAL A 25 7.68 19.65 18.23
N HIS A 26 8.07 20.56 17.33
CA HIS A 26 8.20 20.28 15.91
C HIS A 26 9.34 19.26 15.71
N ASN A 27 9.00 17.97 15.71
CA ASN A 27 9.87 16.95 15.12
C ASN A 27 9.98 17.23 13.63
N LYS A 28 11.02 17.99 13.24
CA LYS A 28 11.45 18.09 11.85
C LYS A 28 11.95 16.73 11.41
N SER A 29 11.06 15.93 10.83
CA SER A 29 11.41 14.75 10.04
C SER A 29 12.31 15.22 8.89
N HIS A 30 13.61 14.94 8.98
CA HIS A 30 14.55 15.19 7.89
C HIS A 30 14.23 14.22 6.74
N ASN A 31 13.44 14.67 5.77
CA ASN A 31 13.36 14.05 4.45
C ASN A 31 14.54 14.55 3.61
N THR A 32 15.72 13.99 3.82
CA THR A 32 16.85 14.16 2.90
C THR A 32 16.77 13.09 1.84
N SER A 33 16.04 13.37 0.75
CA SER A 33 16.19 12.63 -0.50
C SER A 33 17.08 13.46 -1.44
N TYR A 34 18.13 12.83 -1.97
CA TYR A 34 19.03 13.43 -2.95
C TYR A 34 18.24 13.65 -4.25
N ARG A 35 18.24 14.88 -4.77
CA ARG A 35 17.62 15.22 -6.06
C ARG A 35 18.72 15.36 -7.10
N SER A 36 18.73 14.55 -8.14
CA SER A 36 19.55 14.83 -9.32
C SER A 36 18.95 16.02 -10.07
N SER A 37 19.81 16.94 -10.52
CA SER A 37 19.42 18.25 -11.04
C SER A 37 19.00 18.27 -12.52
N ASP A 38 18.79 17.11 -13.16
CA ASP A 38 18.81 17.02 -14.63
C ASP A 38 17.60 16.31 -15.28
N SER A 39 16.44 16.27 -14.62
CA SER A 39 15.18 15.82 -15.24
C SER A 39 14.13 16.93 -15.23
N THR A 40 13.90 17.55 -16.40
CA THR A 40 12.87 18.57 -16.61
C THR A 40 11.44 18.00 -16.65
N VAL A 41 11.28 16.70 -16.40
CA VAL A 41 9.99 16.02 -16.21
C VAL A 41 9.90 15.58 -14.75
N ASN A 42 9.30 16.43 -13.92
CA ASN A 42 8.82 16.09 -12.57
C ASN A 42 7.68 15.06 -12.65
N SER A 43 7.96 13.85 -13.11
CA SER A 43 7.15 12.70 -12.71
C SER A 43 7.63 12.36 -11.32
N ASP A 44 6.84 12.70 -10.28
CA ASP A 44 7.09 12.27 -8.90
C ASP A 44 7.44 10.78 -8.94
N GLU A 45 8.73 10.50 -8.85
CA GLU A 45 9.22 9.15 -8.80
C GLU A 45 8.53 8.52 -7.59
N ILE A 46 8.03 7.29 -7.76
CA ILE A 46 7.57 6.51 -6.64
C ILE A 46 8.83 6.30 -5.79
N MET A 47 9.06 7.22 -4.85
CA MET A 47 10.29 7.27 -4.05
C MET A 47 10.28 6.09 -3.09
N SER A 48 10.77 4.98 -3.59
CA SER A 48 11.18 3.78 -2.89
C SER A 48 12.60 3.46 -3.36
N GLU A 49 13.46 4.47 -3.44
CA GLU A 49 14.89 4.27 -3.65
C GLU A 49 15.48 3.81 -2.33
N ASN A 50 15.52 2.48 -2.18
CA ASN A 50 16.36 1.82 -1.19
C ASN A 50 17.80 1.94 -1.72
N ASP A 51 18.43 3.10 -1.54
CA ASP A 51 19.81 3.34 -2.01
C ASP A 51 20.75 2.30 -1.35
N PRO A 52 21.39 1.40 -2.13
CA PRO A 52 22.18 0.32 -1.58
C PRO A 52 23.42 0.80 -0.80
N TRP A 53 23.83 2.06 -0.97
CA TRP A 53 24.93 2.69 -0.24
C TRP A 53 24.47 3.67 0.83
N SER A 54 23.17 3.82 1.05
CA SER A 54 22.67 4.64 2.14
C SER A 54 23.08 4.03 3.50
N PRO A 55 23.81 4.78 4.35
CA PRO A 55 24.17 4.31 5.69
C PRO A 55 22.95 4.11 6.60
N THR A 56 21.76 4.56 6.18
CA THR A 56 20.52 4.42 6.96
C THR A 56 19.81 3.09 6.72
N LEU A 57 20.10 2.32 5.67
CA LEU A 57 19.37 1.07 5.36
C LEU A 57 19.48 0.00 6.47
N PHE A 58 20.60 0.00 7.19
CA PHE A 58 20.81 -0.92 8.31
C PHE A 58 20.00 -0.55 9.54
N ASN A 59 19.65 0.72 9.71
CA ASN A 59 18.93 1.22 10.88
C ASN A 59 17.48 1.64 10.56
N ASP A 60 17.09 1.61 9.28
CA ASP A 60 15.76 2.02 8.87
C ASP A 60 14.71 1.00 9.31
N ILE A 61 13.62 1.53 9.86
CA ILE A 61 12.51 0.74 10.36
C ILE A 61 11.54 0.54 9.20
N VAL A 62 11.38 -0.70 8.77
CA VAL A 62 10.42 -1.04 7.71
C VAL A 62 9.01 -0.83 8.24
N HIS A 63 8.22 -0.03 7.54
CA HIS A 63 6.83 0.22 7.90
C HIS A 63 5.92 -0.65 7.04
N ILE A 64 4.99 -1.38 7.66
CA ILE A 64 3.94 -2.16 6.96
C ILE A 64 2.56 -1.71 7.34
N ARG A 65 1.61 -1.86 6.43
CA ARG A 65 0.21 -1.65 6.67
C ARG A 65 -0.45 -2.99 6.99
N LYS A 66 -0.97 -3.09 8.21
CA LYS A 66 -1.77 -4.23 8.66
C LYS A 66 -3.12 -4.28 7.94
N PRO A 67 -3.73 -5.47 7.80
CA PRO A 67 -5.07 -5.60 7.21
C PRO A 67 -6.05 -4.76 8.04
N ASN A 68 -7.02 -4.12 7.39
CA ASN A 68 -8.00 -3.22 8.01
C ASN A 68 -7.43 -1.99 8.75
N SER A 69 -6.11 -1.77 8.75
CA SER A 69 -5.49 -0.57 9.32
C SER A 69 -5.25 0.47 8.23
N PHE A 70 -5.55 1.74 8.51
CA PHE A 70 -5.10 2.87 7.69
C PHE A 70 -3.73 3.40 8.11
N ARG A 71 -3.20 2.93 9.24
CA ARG A 71 -1.94 3.37 9.81
C ARG A 71 -0.83 2.35 9.54
N ASN A 72 0.32 2.88 9.15
CA ASN A 72 1.54 2.10 9.01
C ASN A 72 2.08 1.72 10.40
N THR A 73 2.37 0.45 10.59
CA THR A 73 2.94 -0.15 11.79
C THR A 73 4.41 -0.45 11.53
N PRO A 74 5.34 -0.05 12.41
CA PRO A 74 6.74 -0.41 12.27
C PRO A 74 6.93 -1.91 12.48
N LEU A 75 7.78 -2.54 11.66
CA LEU A 75 8.30 -3.87 11.96
C LEU A 75 9.34 -3.81 13.09
N PRO A 76 9.57 -4.94 13.77
CA PRO A 76 10.72 -5.11 14.66
C PRO A 76 12.05 -4.74 13.97
N SER A 77 12.96 -4.11 14.71
CA SER A 77 14.22 -3.55 14.19
C SER A 77 15.26 -4.57 13.73
N ASN A 78 15.05 -5.85 14.06
CA ASN A 78 15.88 -6.96 13.57
C ASN A 78 15.64 -7.22 12.08
N TYR A 79 14.51 -6.78 11.51
CA TYR A 79 14.24 -6.96 10.10
C TYR A 79 14.87 -5.88 9.22
N ARG A 80 15.29 -6.27 8.01
CA ARG A 80 15.85 -5.41 6.98
C ARG A 80 15.29 -5.74 5.61
N LEU A 81 15.00 -4.73 4.80
CA LEU A 81 14.67 -4.93 3.38
C LEU A 81 15.89 -5.38 2.57
N SER A 82 15.62 -6.07 1.47
CA SER A 82 16.62 -6.37 0.46
C SER A 82 17.09 -5.09 -0.24
N TYR A 83 18.38 -5.06 -0.58
CA TYR A 83 18.98 -3.95 -1.33
C TYR A 83 18.36 -3.79 -2.72
N SER A 84 18.10 -4.91 -3.39
CA SER A 84 17.41 -4.95 -4.69
C SER A 84 16.00 -5.50 -4.53
N ALA A 85 15.05 -4.95 -5.29
CA ALA A 85 13.75 -5.57 -5.45
C ALA A 85 13.90 -6.93 -6.17
N LEU A 86 13.12 -7.92 -5.77
CA LEU A 86 12.98 -9.19 -6.50
C LEU A 86 12.14 -9.01 -7.77
N TYR A 87 11.18 -8.09 -7.71
CA TYR A 87 10.27 -7.76 -8.79
C TYR A 87 10.10 -6.26 -8.86
N GLU A 88 10.15 -5.72 -10.08
CA GLU A 88 9.77 -4.34 -10.37
C GLU A 88 8.79 -4.35 -11.55
N ALA A 89 7.60 -3.80 -11.32
CA ALA A 89 6.57 -3.80 -12.33
C ALA A 89 6.90 -2.77 -13.43
N PRO A 90 6.99 -3.17 -14.71
CA PRO A 90 7.34 -2.25 -15.80
C PRO A 90 6.27 -1.18 -16.01
N GLY A 91 5.03 -1.47 -15.62
CA GLY A 91 3.86 -0.60 -15.76
C GLY A 91 3.62 0.35 -14.59
N ALA A 92 4.41 0.28 -13.51
CA ALA A 92 4.12 1.02 -12.27
C ALA A 92 3.94 2.52 -12.49
N LYS A 93 4.82 3.13 -13.30
CA LYS A 93 4.78 4.57 -13.62
C LYS A 93 3.51 4.95 -14.37
N TYR A 94 3.15 4.17 -15.38
CA TYR A 94 1.95 4.42 -16.19
C TYR A 94 0.66 4.25 -15.39
N VAL A 95 0.59 3.21 -14.54
CA VAL A 95 -0.56 2.98 -13.67
C VAL A 95 -0.71 4.09 -12.63
N ALA A 96 0.39 4.57 -12.05
CA ALA A 96 0.36 5.71 -11.13
C ALA A 96 -0.11 7.00 -11.82
N MET A 97 0.39 7.30 -13.02
CA MET A 97 -0.07 8.44 -13.81
C MET A 97 -1.54 8.32 -14.18
N LEU A 98 -2.00 7.14 -14.61
CA LEU A 98 -3.40 6.90 -14.96
C LEU A 98 -4.34 7.13 -13.77
N LYS A 99 -3.97 6.69 -12.56
CA LYS A 99 -4.73 6.96 -11.33
C LYS A 99 -4.84 8.46 -11.06
N ARG A 100 -3.73 9.20 -11.15
CA ARG A 100 -3.70 10.65 -10.89
C ARG A 100 -4.49 11.44 -11.93
N LEU A 101 -4.32 11.10 -13.21
CA LEU A 101 -5.01 11.74 -14.31
C LEU A 101 -6.51 11.50 -14.21
N SER A 102 -6.95 10.26 -14.00
CA SER A 102 -8.38 9.95 -13.88
C SER A 102 -9.02 10.63 -12.68
N LEU A 103 -8.31 10.73 -11.54
CA LEU A 103 -8.78 11.49 -10.37
C LEU A 103 -8.87 13.00 -10.66
N SER A 104 -7.91 13.55 -11.41
CA SER A 104 -7.94 14.95 -11.83
C SER A 104 -9.12 15.24 -12.76
N PHE A 105 -9.38 14.36 -13.74
CA PHE A 105 -10.56 14.45 -14.60
C PHE A 105 -11.87 14.33 -13.82
N ALA A 106 -11.93 13.49 -12.79
CA ALA A 106 -13.11 13.40 -11.93
C ALA A 106 -13.36 14.70 -11.16
N VAL A 107 -12.31 15.33 -10.61
CA VAL A 107 -12.44 16.63 -9.92
C VAL A 107 -12.89 17.73 -10.87
N LEU A 108 -12.27 17.82 -12.06
CA LEU A 108 -12.67 18.77 -13.10
C LEU A 108 -14.11 18.52 -13.58
N GLY A 109 -14.50 17.26 -13.71
CA GLY A 109 -15.86 16.86 -14.06
C GLY A 109 -16.90 17.22 -13.01
N CYS A 110 -16.60 17.03 -11.73
CA CYS A 110 -17.47 17.49 -10.63
C CYS A 110 -17.65 19.01 -10.66
N TYR A 111 -16.58 19.75 -10.94
CA TYR A 111 -16.65 21.20 -11.10
C TYR A 111 -17.48 21.59 -12.34
N GLY A 112 -17.26 20.94 -13.49
CA GLY A 112 -18.04 21.16 -14.70
C GLY A 112 -19.52 20.84 -14.52
N ALA A 113 -19.85 19.74 -13.84
CA ALA A 113 -21.22 19.38 -13.50
C ALA A 113 -21.89 20.45 -12.63
N LYS A 114 -21.16 21.00 -11.64
CA LYS A 114 -21.66 22.12 -10.83
C LYS A 114 -21.98 23.35 -11.68
N LEU A 115 -21.10 23.70 -12.63
CA LEU A 115 -21.35 24.83 -13.53
C LEU A 115 -22.57 24.64 -14.42
N PHE A 116 -22.81 23.41 -14.90
CA PHE A 116 -24.01 23.10 -15.67
C PHE A 116 -25.28 23.18 -14.82
N TYR A 117 -25.20 22.76 -13.56
CA TYR A 117 -26.33 22.85 -12.61
C TYR A 117 -26.69 24.30 -12.23
N GLU A 118 -25.69 25.18 -12.09
CA GLU A 118 -25.92 26.60 -11.80
C GLU A 118 -26.31 27.41 -13.06
N SER A 119 -26.20 26.83 -14.26
CA SER A 119 -26.54 27.49 -15.50
C SER A 119 -28.05 27.43 -15.75
N VAL A 120 -28.66 28.60 -15.95
CA VAL A 120 -30.08 28.71 -16.35
C VAL A 120 -30.33 28.21 -17.78
N GLN A 121 -29.26 28.03 -18.57
CA GLN A 121 -29.36 27.65 -19.99
C GLN A 121 -29.39 26.14 -20.23
N PHE A 122 -28.94 25.33 -19.26
CA PHE A 122 -28.82 23.89 -19.41
C PHE A 122 -29.76 23.17 -18.44
N ASP A 123 -30.35 22.09 -18.92
CA ASP A 123 -31.17 21.21 -18.09
C ASP A 123 -30.28 20.35 -17.16
N ASP A 124 -30.81 19.97 -16.00
CA ASP A 124 -30.12 19.23 -14.94
C ASP A 124 -29.54 17.89 -15.44
N ILE A 125 -30.15 17.33 -16.49
CA ILE A 125 -29.72 16.10 -17.15
C ILE A 125 -28.27 16.22 -17.65
N TYR A 126 -27.85 17.40 -18.16
CA TYR A 126 -26.50 17.62 -18.66
C TYR A 126 -25.47 17.67 -17.52
N ALA A 127 -25.86 18.19 -16.36
CA ALA A 127 -25.01 18.18 -15.16
C ALA A 127 -24.78 16.73 -14.69
N ILE A 128 -25.83 15.91 -14.63
CA ILE A 128 -25.73 14.49 -14.25
C ILE A 128 -24.89 13.71 -15.27
N ALA A 129 -25.12 13.91 -16.57
CA ALA A 129 -24.37 13.24 -17.64
C ALA A 129 -22.88 13.58 -17.58
N THR A 130 -22.53 14.84 -17.32
CA THR A 130 -21.14 15.30 -17.15
C THR A 130 -20.52 14.66 -15.91
N LEU A 131 -21.24 14.61 -14.79
CA LEU A 131 -20.74 14.02 -13.56
C LEU A 131 -20.43 12.52 -13.75
N ILE A 132 -21.36 11.76 -14.33
CA ILE A 132 -21.19 10.32 -14.54
C ILE A 132 -20.06 10.06 -15.55
N SER A 133 -20.05 10.77 -16.68
CA SER A 133 -19.02 10.56 -17.72
C SER A 133 -17.60 10.85 -17.23
N CYS A 134 -17.42 11.83 -16.35
CA CYS A 134 -16.10 12.15 -15.81
C CYS A 134 -15.70 11.30 -14.59
N THR A 135 -16.65 10.87 -13.75
CA THR A 135 -16.34 10.09 -12.53
C THR A 135 -16.24 8.58 -12.79
N ALA A 136 -17.02 8.04 -13.73
CA ALA A 136 -17.04 6.60 -14.02
C ALA A 136 -15.67 6.05 -14.47
N PRO A 137 -14.90 6.70 -15.36
CA PRO A 137 -13.56 6.24 -15.71
C PRO A 137 -12.61 6.23 -14.51
N ALA A 138 -12.69 7.23 -13.62
CA ALA A 138 -11.86 7.28 -12.41
C ALA A 138 -12.17 6.14 -11.45
N TYR A 139 -13.46 5.86 -11.24
CA TYR A 139 -13.89 4.72 -10.43
C TYR A 139 -13.43 3.39 -11.03
N PHE A 140 -13.60 3.22 -12.35
CA PHE A 140 -13.18 2.02 -13.06
C PHE A 140 -11.67 1.77 -12.95
N VAL A 141 -10.85 2.81 -13.21
CA VAL A 141 -9.39 2.74 -13.08
C VAL A 141 -9.01 2.37 -11.65
N GLN A 142 -9.59 3.03 -10.64
CA GLN A 142 -9.24 2.77 -9.24
C GLN A 142 -9.55 1.34 -8.80
N ILE A 143 -10.68 0.77 -9.22
CA ILE A 143 -11.01 -0.63 -8.92
C ILE A 143 -10.03 -1.56 -9.62
N LYS A 144 -9.81 -1.35 -10.92
CA LYS A 144 -8.98 -2.24 -11.73
C LYS A 144 -7.54 -2.31 -11.25
N THR A 145 -7.01 -1.17 -10.81
CA THR A 145 -5.61 -1.02 -10.43
C THR A 145 -5.40 -1.02 -8.91
N ARG A 146 -6.42 -1.43 -8.14
CA ARG A 146 -6.37 -1.47 -6.67
C ARG A 146 -5.26 -2.37 -6.15
N ASP A 147 -5.15 -3.56 -6.72
CA ASP A 147 -4.25 -4.62 -6.24
C ASP A 147 -2.88 -4.60 -6.96
N TYR A 148 -2.58 -3.52 -7.70
CA TYR A 148 -1.35 -3.38 -8.47
C TYR A 148 -0.11 -3.28 -7.57
N VAL A 149 0.78 -4.26 -7.70
CA VAL A 149 2.06 -4.32 -6.99
C VAL A 149 3.11 -3.60 -7.82
N THR A 150 3.83 -2.66 -7.22
CA THR A 150 4.92 -1.92 -7.88
C THR A 150 6.25 -2.64 -7.75
N ARG A 151 6.57 -3.08 -6.53
CA ARG A 151 7.84 -3.73 -6.20
C ARG A 151 7.62 -4.82 -5.16
N ILE A 152 8.46 -5.85 -5.21
CA ILE A 152 8.51 -6.89 -4.17
C ILE A 152 9.91 -6.93 -3.61
N PHE A 153 10.04 -6.81 -2.31
CA PHE A 153 11.32 -6.91 -1.61
C PHE A 153 11.33 -8.15 -0.72
N ARG A 154 12.51 -8.75 -0.56
CA ARG A 154 12.70 -9.79 0.44
C ARG A 154 13.02 -9.15 1.79
N LEU A 155 12.48 -9.69 2.86
CA LEU A 155 12.82 -9.30 4.21
C LEU A 155 13.89 -10.25 4.77
N TYR A 156 14.92 -9.68 5.39
CA TYR A 156 16.01 -10.41 6.02
C TYR A 156 16.01 -10.16 7.53
N ASP A 157 16.30 -11.19 8.30
CA ASP A 157 16.61 -11.08 9.72
C ASP A 157 18.10 -10.77 9.90
N LYS A 158 18.43 -9.73 10.68
CA LYS A 158 19.82 -9.33 10.97
C LYS A 158 20.49 -10.25 11.98
N GLU A 159 19.71 -10.95 12.81
CA GLU A 159 20.24 -11.78 13.90
C GLU A 159 20.71 -13.16 13.42
N LYS A 160 20.29 -13.56 12.22
CA LYS A 160 20.61 -14.87 11.64
C LYS A 160 21.66 -14.75 10.53
N PRO A 161 22.59 -15.71 10.42
CA PRO A 161 23.51 -15.76 9.28
C PRO A 161 22.71 -16.03 8.00
N GLN A 162 23.07 -15.31 6.93
CA GLN A 162 22.40 -15.34 5.63
C GLN A 162 22.80 -16.58 4.80
N THR A 163 22.60 -17.77 5.35
CA THR A 163 22.72 -19.03 4.61
C THR A 163 21.44 -19.28 3.80
N LEU A 164 21.55 -20.01 2.69
CA LEU A 164 20.41 -20.31 1.81
C LEU A 164 19.25 -20.98 2.58
N GLU A 165 19.59 -21.91 3.47
CA GLU A 165 18.62 -22.65 4.29
C GLU A 165 17.82 -21.73 5.22
N ASN A 166 18.50 -20.79 5.91
CA ASN A 166 17.84 -19.83 6.78
C ASN A 166 16.93 -18.87 6.02
N LEU A 167 17.28 -18.55 4.77
CA LEU A 167 16.48 -17.68 3.91
C LEU A 167 15.21 -18.37 3.40
N LEU A 168 15.23 -19.69 3.24
CA LEU A 168 14.07 -20.48 2.81
C LEU A 168 13.16 -20.83 4.01
N ALA A 169 13.74 -20.99 5.20
CA ALA A 169 13.01 -21.40 6.41
C ALA A 169 12.10 -20.33 7.03
N ASP A 170 12.33 -19.03 6.79
CA ASP A 170 11.46 -17.94 7.28
C ASP A 170 11.35 -16.83 6.21
N GLU A 171 10.95 -17.22 5.01
CA GLU A 171 10.90 -16.28 3.89
C GLU A 171 9.67 -15.37 3.97
N LYS A 172 9.95 -14.09 4.23
CA LYS A 172 8.95 -13.01 4.24
C LYS A 172 9.24 -12.05 3.09
N LEU A 173 8.17 -11.61 2.44
CA LEU A 173 8.17 -10.61 1.39
C LEU A 173 7.45 -9.35 1.83
N VAL A 174 7.95 -8.22 1.35
CA VAL A 174 7.26 -6.95 1.42
C VAL A 174 6.73 -6.62 0.03
N MET A 175 5.41 -6.59 -0.09
CA MET A 175 4.68 -6.26 -1.29
C MET A 175 4.37 -4.77 -1.28
N GLU A 176 4.99 -4.01 -2.17
CA GLU A 176 4.74 -2.58 -2.30
C GLU A 176 3.56 -2.34 -3.25
N LYS A 177 2.52 -1.66 -2.77
CA LYS A 177 1.29 -1.36 -3.53
C LYS A 177 1.08 0.13 -3.70
N LEU A 178 0.48 0.50 -4.82
CA LEU A 178 0.04 1.89 -5.04
C LEU A 178 -1.18 2.23 -4.19
N ASN A 179 -1.11 3.36 -3.49
CA ASN A 179 -2.29 3.93 -2.83
C ASN A 179 -3.37 4.30 -3.85
N MET A 180 -4.59 4.57 -3.37
CA MET A 180 -5.74 4.93 -4.21
C MET A 180 -5.48 6.16 -5.09
N THR A 181 -4.70 7.13 -4.58
CA THR A 181 -4.36 8.35 -5.31
C THR A 181 -3.23 8.19 -6.32
N GLY A 182 -2.49 7.06 -6.29
CA GLY A 182 -1.29 6.87 -7.12
C GLY A 182 -0.11 7.78 -6.75
N GLY A 183 -0.20 8.54 -5.67
CA GLY A 183 0.84 9.48 -5.21
C GLY A 183 1.93 8.83 -4.34
N LYS A 184 1.55 7.80 -3.59
CA LYS A 184 2.42 7.11 -2.63
C LYS A 184 2.19 5.61 -2.71
N THR A 185 3.19 4.86 -2.28
CA THR A 185 3.07 3.43 -2.05
C THR A 185 2.86 3.12 -0.58
N TYR A 186 2.39 1.90 -0.31
CA TYR A 186 2.32 1.34 1.02
C TYR A 186 2.72 -0.13 0.95
N ASN A 187 3.25 -0.65 2.05
CA ASN A 187 3.85 -1.97 2.10
C ASN A 187 2.92 -2.95 2.83
N GLU A 188 2.76 -4.14 2.27
CA GLU A 188 2.09 -5.27 2.92
C GLU A 188 3.11 -6.39 3.15
N LEU A 189 3.05 -7.03 4.32
CA LEU A 189 3.89 -8.18 4.64
C LEU A 189 3.20 -9.46 4.16
N LEU A 190 3.89 -10.27 3.36
CA LEU A 190 3.48 -11.58 2.87
C LEU A 190 4.48 -12.62 3.38
N THR A 191 4.00 -13.63 4.11
CA THR A 191 4.86 -14.74 4.55
C THR A 191 4.69 -15.90 3.56
N ILE A 192 5.79 -16.42 3.01
CA ILE A 192 5.75 -17.50 2.01
C ILE A 192 5.83 -18.86 2.70
N THR A 193 6.74 -19.02 3.66
CA THR A 193 6.99 -20.30 4.31
C THR A 193 5.71 -20.83 4.97
N ASP A 194 5.37 -22.08 4.68
CA ASP A 194 4.16 -22.77 5.15
C ASP A 194 2.83 -22.08 4.83
N ASN A 195 2.81 -21.20 3.82
CA ASN A 195 1.60 -20.50 3.41
C ASN A 195 0.82 -21.27 2.34
N LYS A 196 0.00 -22.23 2.79
CA LYS A 196 -0.94 -22.99 1.93
C LYS A 196 -2.11 -22.15 1.40
N SER A 197 -2.27 -20.91 1.89
CA SER A 197 -3.37 -20.02 1.51
C SER A 197 -3.05 -19.16 0.29
N LEU A 198 -1.77 -19.00 -0.05
CA LEU A 198 -1.30 -18.25 -1.19
C LEU A 198 -1.58 -19.04 -2.48
N LYS A 199 -2.51 -18.54 -3.30
CA LYS A 199 -3.03 -19.21 -4.50
C LYS A 199 -3.16 -18.23 -5.66
N LEU A 200 -3.29 -18.77 -6.86
CA LEU A 200 -3.69 -18.04 -8.05
C LEU A 200 -5.17 -17.65 -7.95
N VAL A 201 -5.47 -16.42 -8.36
CA VAL A 201 -6.84 -15.94 -8.46
C VAL A 201 -7.53 -16.66 -9.61
N HIS A 202 -8.61 -17.39 -9.30
CA HIS A 202 -9.45 -17.96 -10.35
C HIS A 202 -10.11 -16.85 -11.16
N PRO A 203 -10.28 -17.04 -12.49
CA PRO A 203 -10.90 -16.05 -13.35
C PRO A 203 -12.29 -15.69 -12.81
N PRO A 204 -12.55 -14.41 -12.51
CA PRO A 204 -13.80 -14.00 -11.90
C PRO A 204 -14.96 -14.14 -12.88
N ARG A 205 -16.12 -14.55 -12.38
CA ARG A 205 -17.37 -14.68 -13.18
C ARG A 205 -17.74 -13.39 -13.91
N PHE A 206 -17.37 -12.23 -13.35
CA PHE A 206 -17.54 -10.92 -13.97
C PHE A 206 -16.17 -10.23 -14.13
N PRO A 207 -15.50 -10.40 -15.28
CA PRO A 207 -14.18 -9.84 -15.51
C PRO A 207 -14.17 -8.32 -15.57
N LEU A 208 -15.30 -7.67 -15.87
CA LEU A 208 -15.36 -6.21 -16.00
C LEU A 208 -15.26 -5.47 -14.66
N LEU A 209 -15.82 -6.04 -13.59
CA LEU A 209 -15.92 -5.40 -12.26
C LEU A 209 -14.87 -5.87 -11.26
N SER A 210 -14.07 -6.86 -11.63
CA SER A 210 -13.03 -7.43 -10.78
C SER A 210 -11.72 -6.69 -10.95
N PRO A 211 -10.95 -6.48 -9.86
CA PRO A 211 -9.59 -5.94 -9.96
C PRO A 211 -8.71 -6.90 -10.76
N TYR A 212 -7.67 -6.36 -11.40
CA TYR A 212 -6.59 -7.20 -11.89
C TYR A 212 -5.90 -7.76 -10.65
N ALA A 213 -5.90 -9.08 -10.49
CA ALA A 213 -5.22 -9.78 -9.41
C ALA A 213 -4.77 -11.13 -9.95
N SER A 214 -3.51 -11.47 -9.72
CA SER A 214 -2.95 -12.77 -10.09
C SER A 214 -2.81 -13.68 -8.87
N TRP A 215 -2.44 -13.12 -7.72
CA TRP A 215 -2.29 -13.87 -6.46
C TRP A 215 -3.35 -13.47 -5.44
N GLU A 216 -3.85 -14.44 -4.68
CA GLU A 216 -4.73 -14.29 -3.53
C GLU A 216 -4.09 -14.98 -2.32
N GLU A 217 -4.12 -14.29 -1.18
CA GLU A 217 -3.67 -14.82 0.11
C GLU A 217 -4.79 -14.62 1.12
N VAL A 218 -4.97 -15.59 2.03
CA VAL A 218 -5.80 -15.40 3.22
C VAL A 218 -4.88 -15.30 4.42
N GLU A 219 -4.77 -14.09 4.98
CA GLU A 219 -3.90 -13.88 6.12
C GLU A 219 -4.39 -14.65 7.34
N LYS A 220 -3.55 -15.56 7.87
CA LYS A 220 -3.90 -16.47 8.97
C LYS A 220 -4.34 -15.74 10.25
N GLU A 221 -3.79 -14.55 10.52
CA GLU A 221 -4.06 -13.80 11.75
C GLU A 221 -5.38 -13.03 11.72
N SER A 222 -5.80 -12.54 10.55
CA SER A 222 -6.97 -11.66 10.42
C SER A 222 -8.10 -12.21 9.56
N ASP A 223 -7.89 -13.37 8.93
CA ASP A 223 -8.80 -13.99 7.95
C ASP A 223 -9.21 -13.04 6.81
N VAL A 224 -8.34 -12.07 6.51
CA VAL A 224 -8.59 -11.07 5.45
C VAL A 224 -7.98 -11.57 4.16
N LYS A 225 -8.81 -11.58 3.10
CA LYS A 225 -8.37 -11.85 1.73
C LYS A 225 -7.58 -10.69 1.18
N ARG A 226 -6.33 -10.94 0.83
CA ARG A 226 -5.45 -10.00 0.16
C ARG A 226 -5.23 -10.45 -1.26
N LYS A 227 -5.24 -9.49 -2.18
CA LYS A 227 -5.03 -9.74 -3.60
C LYS A 227 -3.84 -8.94 -4.08
N TYR A 228 -3.09 -9.51 -5.01
CA TYR A 228 -1.88 -8.93 -5.56
C TYR A 228 -1.87 -9.15 -7.06
N TYR A 229 -1.62 -8.09 -7.82
CA TYR A 229 -1.33 -8.18 -9.24
C TYR A 229 0.16 -8.11 -9.46
N VAL A 230 0.71 -9.27 -9.78
CA VAL A 230 2.09 -9.48 -10.21
C VAL A 230 2.03 -9.98 -11.64
N VAL A 231 2.82 -9.35 -12.51
CA VAL A 231 2.96 -9.75 -13.92
C VAL A 231 3.89 -10.95 -14.00
N ASP A 232 3.53 -11.91 -14.83
CA ASP A 232 4.34 -13.11 -15.08
C ASP A 232 5.60 -12.79 -15.90
N ASP A 233 6.62 -13.65 -15.83
CA ASP A 233 7.90 -13.56 -16.57
C ASP A 233 8.78 -12.34 -16.24
N ILE A 234 8.56 -11.70 -15.09
CA ILE A 234 9.34 -10.54 -14.64
C ILE A 234 10.00 -10.83 -13.29
N GLY A 235 11.30 -10.51 -13.19
CA GLY A 235 12.13 -10.75 -11.99
C GLY A 235 12.98 -12.03 -12.03
N GLY A 236 12.91 -12.78 -13.15
CA GLY A 236 13.75 -13.94 -13.45
C GLY A 236 13.58 -15.09 -12.44
N LEU A 237 14.61 -15.94 -12.35
CA LEU A 237 14.56 -17.22 -11.62
C LEU A 237 14.07 -17.11 -10.15
N LYS A 238 14.37 -16.00 -9.47
CA LYS A 238 13.93 -15.79 -8.08
C LYS A 238 12.42 -15.61 -7.98
N MET A 239 11.83 -14.93 -8.95
CA MET A 239 10.37 -14.76 -9.07
C MET A 239 9.71 -16.01 -9.64
N ASP A 240 10.36 -16.72 -10.57
CA ASP A 240 9.83 -17.97 -11.11
C ASP A 240 9.63 -19.02 -10.01
N ARG A 241 10.56 -19.09 -9.03
CA ARG A 241 10.38 -19.94 -7.84
C ARG A 241 9.12 -19.56 -7.05
N LEU A 242 8.86 -18.27 -6.89
CA LEU A 242 7.68 -17.79 -6.14
C LEU A 242 6.40 -18.09 -6.90
N TRP A 243 6.39 -17.90 -8.21
CA TRP A 243 5.29 -18.32 -9.08
C TRP A 243 5.05 -19.82 -8.99
N GLY A 244 6.11 -20.64 -9.01
CA GLY A 244 6.00 -22.09 -8.83
C GLY A 244 5.36 -22.49 -7.50
N ILE A 245 5.68 -21.81 -6.39
CA ILE A 245 5.05 -22.06 -5.08
C ILE A 245 3.55 -21.72 -5.12
N VAL A 246 3.19 -20.57 -5.70
CA VAL A 246 1.79 -20.12 -5.82
C VAL A 246 0.98 -21.06 -6.72
N GLU A 247 1.57 -21.51 -7.83
CA GLU A 247 1.01 -22.47 -8.79
C GLU A 247 0.78 -23.84 -8.14
N HIS A 248 1.79 -24.38 -7.45
CA HIS A 248 1.70 -25.65 -6.74
C HIS A 248 0.59 -25.64 -5.68
N ASN A 249 0.50 -24.57 -4.88
CA ASN A 249 -0.60 -24.37 -3.91
C ASN A 249 -1.99 -24.31 -4.57
N SER A 250 -2.04 -23.93 -5.85
CA SER A 250 -3.25 -23.83 -6.66
C SER A 250 -3.55 -25.10 -7.46
N LYS A 251 -2.69 -26.12 -7.37
CA LYS A 251 -2.74 -27.36 -8.17
C LYS A 251 -2.66 -27.11 -9.68
N VAL A 252 -2.01 -26.03 -10.08
CA VAL A 252 -1.66 -25.75 -11.48
C VAL A 252 -0.19 -26.08 -11.63
N ASP A 253 0.17 -26.90 -12.61
CA ASP A 253 1.57 -27.24 -12.87
C ASP A 253 1.98 -26.69 -14.22
N ASN A 254 2.79 -25.62 -14.18
CA ASN A 254 3.43 -25.02 -15.36
C ASN A 254 4.91 -25.43 -15.48
N GLY A 255 5.38 -26.42 -14.72
CA GLY A 255 6.75 -26.92 -14.76
C GLY A 255 7.81 -26.00 -14.14
N ARG A 256 7.38 -24.95 -13.43
CA ARG A 256 8.26 -23.97 -12.75
C ARG A 256 8.58 -24.33 -11.31
N TYR A 257 7.80 -25.24 -10.74
CA TYR A 257 8.01 -25.70 -9.38
C TYR A 257 9.11 -26.77 -9.37
N ILE A 258 10.27 -26.42 -8.82
CA ILE A 258 11.34 -27.37 -8.54
C ILE A 258 11.09 -27.86 -7.12
N GLU A 259 10.64 -29.11 -6.98
CA GLU A 259 10.64 -29.77 -5.68
C GLU A 259 12.06 -29.75 -5.15
N PRO A 260 12.31 -29.27 -3.91
CA PRO A 260 13.61 -29.45 -3.31
C PRO A 260 13.83 -30.95 -3.22
N GLU A 261 14.83 -31.48 -3.93
CA GLU A 261 15.28 -32.84 -3.73
C GLU A 261 15.55 -32.99 -2.24
N VAL A 262 14.66 -33.69 -1.54
CA VAL A 262 14.94 -34.17 -0.21
C VAL A 262 16.12 -35.11 -0.41
N SER A 263 17.32 -34.61 -0.15
CA SER A 263 18.50 -35.43 0.02
C SER A 263 18.14 -36.43 1.11
N ALA A 264 17.73 -37.61 0.66
CA ALA A 264 17.53 -38.80 1.46
C ALA A 264 18.91 -39.28 1.93
N ASP A 265 19.55 -38.49 2.77
CA ASP A 265 20.70 -38.92 3.54
C ASP A 265 20.20 -39.55 4.84
N LYS A 266 19.96 -40.87 4.71
CA LYS A 266 19.89 -41.95 5.72
C LYS A 266 18.62 -42.11 6.56
#